data_AF-A0A2I1MAQ0-F1
#
_entry.id   AF-A0A2I1MAQ0-F1
#
_cell.length_a   1.000
_cell.length_b   1.000
_cell.length_c   1.000
_cell.angle_alpha   90.00
_cell.angle_beta   90.00
_cell.angle_gamma   90.00
#
_symmetry.space_group_name_H-M   'P 1'
#
loop_
_entity.id
_entity.type
_entity.pdbx_description
1 polymer ?
#
loop_
_entity_poly.entity_id
_entity_poly.type
_entity_poly.pdbx_seq_one_letter_code
_entity_poly.pdbx_strand_id
1 'polypeptide(L)'
;MSDMNEEKKSKISFMEEFKIFLLILTAVFGFLYVPEEKLMYFAFFSSILLIIATIYIKDRDLNFTKHILNILISLYNIISLFFMVQYFISKDVETKVYEKLLMPFFNNASFNIPLIIWIFVLTLFLQILQYQLNKPKGETYGR
;
A
#
# COMPACT_ATOMS: atom_id res chain seq x y z
N MET A 1 39.12 -4.15 10.40
CA MET A 1 38.21 -5.25 10.81
C MET A 1 36.84 -4.75 11.23
N SER A 2 36.72 -3.51 11.76
CA SER A 2 35.45 -2.80 11.98
C SER A 2 34.71 -2.48 10.66
N ASP A 3 35.41 -1.88 9.69
CA ASP A 3 34.80 -1.41 8.43
C ASP A 3 34.18 -2.54 7.59
N MET A 4 34.81 -3.72 7.61
CA MET A 4 34.34 -4.90 6.88
C MET A 4 33.03 -5.46 7.46
N ASN A 5 32.76 -5.24 8.75
CA ASN A 5 31.50 -5.61 9.40
C ASN A 5 30.40 -4.57 9.15
N GLU A 6 30.75 -3.28 9.05
CA GLU A 6 29.81 -2.21 8.73
C GLU A 6 29.34 -2.27 7.27
N GLU A 7 30.23 -2.50 6.31
CA GLU A 7 29.87 -2.73 4.90
C GLU A 7 28.97 -3.95 4.73
N LYS A 8 29.24 -5.03 5.46
CA LYS A 8 28.40 -6.24 5.40
C LYS A 8 27.01 -5.98 5.97
N LYS A 9 26.91 -5.23 7.08
CA LYS A 9 25.64 -4.86 7.71
C LYS A 9 24.82 -3.91 6.83
N SER A 10 25.46 -2.91 6.21
CA SER A 10 24.79 -1.98 5.30
C SER A 10 24.28 -2.69 4.03
N LYS A 11 25.07 -3.60 3.47
CA LYS A 11 24.68 -4.40 2.29
C LYS A 11 23.52 -5.36 2.59
N ILE A 12 23.46 -5.94 3.79
CA ILE A 12 22.32 -6.76 4.24
C ILE A 12 21.07 -5.90 4.37
N SER A 13 21.17 -4.72 5.00
CA SER A 13 20.06 -3.78 5.14
C SER A 13 19.51 -3.32 3.78
N PHE A 14 20.39 -2.97 2.83
CA PHE A 14 19.97 -2.62 1.47
C PHE A 14 19.26 -3.77 0.74
N MET A 15 19.76 -5.00 0.89
CA MET A 15 19.15 -6.17 0.25
C MET A 15 17.76 -6.47 0.82
N GLU A 16 17.56 -6.27 2.13
CA GLU A 16 16.25 -6.41 2.77
C GLU A 16 15.27 -5.33 2.31
N GLU A 17 15.70 -4.06 2.27
CA GLU A 17 14.93 -2.94 1.70
C GLU A 17 14.48 -3.26 0.27
N PHE A 18 15.42 -3.63 -0.60
CA PHE A 18 15.14 -3.88 -2.01
C PHE A 18 14.13 -5.02 -2.23
N LYS A 19 14.24 -6.12 -1.46
CA LYS A 19 13.31 -7.25 -1.54
C LYS A 19 11.88 -6.85 -1.19
N ILE A 20 11.71 -6.09 -0.10
CA ILE A 20 10.37 -5.68 0.35
C ILE A 20 9.81 -4.60 -0.57
N PHE A 21 10.65 -3.70 -1.06
CA PHE A 21 10.27 -2.74 -2.09
C PHE A 21 9.73 -3.42 -3.35
N LEU A 22 10.43 -4.45 -3.87
CA LEU A 22 9.94 -5.24 -5.01
C LEU A 22 8.61 -5.96 -4.72
N LEU A 23 8.43 -6.47 -3.51
CA LEU A 23 7.18 -7.09 -3.09
C LEU A 23 6.02 -6.07 -3.12
N ILE A 24 6.23 -4.86 -2.58
CA ILE A 24 5.23 -3.78 -2.63
C ILE A 24 4.91 -3.37 -4.07
N LEU A 25 5.93 -3.21 -4.91
CA LEU A 25 5.73 -2.91 -6.32
C LEU A 25 4.91 -3.99 -7.01
N THR A 26 5.18 -5.27 -6.73
CA THR A 26 4.43 -6.38 -7.30
C THR A 26 2.97 -6.36 -6.84
N ALA A 27 2.71 -6.10 -5.55
CA ALA A 27 1.36 -6.03 -5.02
C ALA A 27 0.54 -4.87 -5.60
N VAL A 28 1.19 -3.75 -5.93
CA VAL A 28 0.52 -2.54 -6.48
C VAL A 28 0.41 -2.58 -8.00
N PHE A 29 1.51 -2.83 -8.72
CA PHE A 29 1.53 -2.82 -10.18
C PHE A 29 1.04 -4.13 -10.81
N GLY A 30 0.98 -5.22 -10.04
CA GLY A 30 0.46 -6.50 -10.54
C GLY A 30 -0.98 -6.41 -11.05
N PHE A 31 -1.78 -5.48 -10.53
CA PHE A 31 -3.15 -5.23 -11.03
C PHE A 31 -3.21 -4.87 -12.51
N LEU A 32 -2.14 -4.32 -13.10
CA LEU A 32 -2.09 -4.00 -14.54
C LEU A 32 -2.03 -5.26 -15.43
N TYR A 33 -1.68 -6.41 -14.88
CA TYR A 33 -1.42 -7.64 -15.63
C TYR A 33 -2.38 -8.77 -15.28
N VAL A 34 -3.26 -8.56 -14.31
CA VAL A 34 -4.21 -9.58 -13.84
C VAL A 34 -5.50 -9.48 -14.65
N PRO A 35 -6.00 -10.60 -15.21
CA PRO A 35 -7.30 -10.65 -15.87
C PRO A 35 -8.42 -10.18 -14.93
N GLU A 36 -9.43 -9.54 -15.50
CA GLU A 36 -10.52 -8.89 -14.74
C GLU A 36 -11.23 -9.83 -13.78
N GLU A 37 -11.50 -11.06 -14.23
CA GLU A 37 -12.14 -12.10 -13.44
C GLU A 37 -11.32 -12.55 -12.22
N LYS A 38 -10.03 -12.19 -12.19
CA LYS A 38 -9.09 -12.51 -11.09
C LYS A 38 -8.72 -11.29 -10.24
N LEU A 39 -9.16 -10.09 -10.59
CA LEU A 39 -8.77 -8.86 -9.87
C LEU A 39 -9.13 -8.91 -8.39
N MET A 40 -10.30 -9.46 -8.04
CA MET A 40 -10.72 -9.55 -6.63
C MET A 40 -9.86 -10.54 -5.84
N TYR A 41 -9.52 -11.70 -6.43
CA TYR A 41 -8.61 -12.67 -5.81
C TYR A 41 -7.21 -12.07 -5.63
N PHE A 42 -6.73 -11.33 -6.64
CA PHE A 42 -5.47 -10.63 -6.55
C PHE A 42 -5.50 -9.52 -5.49
N ALA A 43 -6.60 -8.78 -5.36
CA ALA A 43 -6.77 -7.77 -4.32
C ALA A 43 -6.65 -8.38 -2.91
N PHE A 44 -7.29 -9.54 -2.69
CA PHE A 44 -7.18 -10.26 -1.43
C PHE A 44 -5.74 -10.73 -1.15
N PHE A 45 -5.08 -11.34 -2.15
CA PHE A 45 -3.69 -11.77 -2.04
C PHE A 45 -2.73 -10.60 -1.76
N SER A 46 -2.84 -9.52 -2.52
CA SER A 46 -2.06 -8.29 -2.34
C SER A 46 -2.31 -7.65 -0.98
N SER A 47 -3.54 -7.75 -0.43
CA SER A 47 -3.84 -7.27 0.92
C SER A 47 -3.01 -8.00 1.96
N ILE A 48 -2.96 -9.33 1.89
CA ILE A 48 -2.15 -10.15 2.81
C ILE A 48 -0.67 -9.79 2.68
N LEU A 49 -0.16 -9.67 1.45
CA LEU A 49 1.23 -9.29 1.19
C LEU A 49 1.58 -7.93 1.79
N LEU A 50 0.73 -6.91 1.61
CA LEU A 50 0.97 -5.57 2.13
C LEU A 50 0.91 -5.51 3.65
N ILE A 51 0.05 -6.31 4.29
CA ILE A 51 0.00 -6.43 5.76
C ILE A 51 1.31 -7.04 6.27
N ILE A 52 1.75 -8.15 5.69
CA ILE A 52 3.02 -8.81 6.06
C ILE A 52 4.19 -7.85 5.83
N ALA A 53 4.24 -7.17 4.69
CA ALA A 53 5.28 -6.19 4.38
C ALA A 53 5.31 -5.05 5.42
N THR A 54 4.14 -4.53 5.81
CA THR A 54 4.04 -3.46 6.82
C THR A 54 4.64 -3.88 8.17
N ILE A 55 4.33 -5.10 8.61
CA ILE A 55 4.87 -5.65 9.87
C ILE A 55 6.39 -5.86 9.74
N TYR A 56 6.85 -6.44 8.63
CA TYR A 56 8.26 -6.72 8.40
C TYR A 56 9.11 -5.44 8.32
N ILE A 57 8.61 -4.40 7.65
CA ILE A 57 9.24 -3.08 7.59
C ILE A 57 9.47 -2.51 8.99
N LYS A 58 8.48 -2.65 9.88
CA LYS A 58 8.61 -2.18 11.26
C LYS A 58 9.62 -2.99 12.06
N ASP A 59 9.60 -4.31 11.92
CA ASP A 59 10.49 -5.23 12.65
C ASP A 59 11.97 -5.01 12.27
N ARG A 60 12.23 -4.72 11.00
CA ARG A 60 13.59 -4.54 10.45
C ARG A 60 14.04 -3.09 10.32
N ASP A 61 13.23 -2.14 10.78
CA ASP A 61 13.48 -0.69 10.69
C ASP A 61 13.84 -0.20 9.27
N LEU A 62 13.10 -0.70 8.27
CA LEU A 62 13.32 -0.40 6.86
C LEU A 62 12.77 0.98 6.48
N ASN A 63 13.56 2.03 6.76
CA ASN A 63 13.13 3.41 6.64
C ASN A 63 12.76 3.83 5.21
N PHE A 64 13.54 3.41 4.20
CA PHE A 64 13.27 3.83 2.82
C PHE A 64 11.95 3.24 2.32
N THR A 65 11.79 1.92 2.44
CA THR A 65 10.58 1.22 1.98
C THR A 65 9.35 1.64 2.78
N LYS A 66 9.49 1.96 4.07
CA LYS A 66 8.42 2.56 4.88
C LYS A 66 7.87 3.84 4.24
N HIS A 67 8.75 4.77 3.84
CA HIS A 67 8.31 6.03 3.24
C HIS A 67 7.60 5.81 1.90
N ILE A 68 8.12 4.93 1.05
CA ILE A 68 7.46 4.56 -0.21
C ILE A 68 6.08 3.99 0.04
N LEU A 69 5.96 3.03 0.97
CA LEU A 69 4.69 2.41 1.29
C LEU A 69 3.67 3.45 1.79
N ASN A 70 4.09 4.38 2.65
CA ASN A 70 3.21 5.44 3.17
C ASN A 70 2.70 6.38 2.07
N ILE A 71 3.56 6.73 1.12
CA ILE A 71 3.18 7.56 -0.04
C ILE A 71 2.13 6.82 -0.87
N LEU A 72 2.37 5.55 -1.21
CA LEU A 72 1.43 4.74 -2.00
C LEU A 72 0.08 4.59 -1.30
N ILE A 73 0.10 4.22 -0.01
CA ILE A 73 -1.12 4.07 0.79
C ILE A 73 -1.92 5.37 0.81
N SER A 74 -1.27 6.50 1.10
CA SER A 74 -1.95 7.79 1.20
C SER A 74 -2.51 8.24 -0.14
N LEU A 75 -1.75 8.04 -1.22
CA LEU A 75 -2.19 8.36 -2.57
C LEU A 75 -3.44 7.57 -2.96
N TYR A 76 -3.42 6.24 -2.81
CA TYR A 76 -4.57 5.40 -3.15
C TYR A 76 -5.77 5.65 -2.22
N ASN A 77 -5.54 5.96 -0.94
CA ASN A 77 -6.61 6.30 -0.02
C ASN A 77 -7.34 7.59 -0.45
N ILE A 78 -6.59 8.64 -0.75
CA ILE A 78 -7.15 9.92 -1.23
C ILE A 78 -7.87 9.72 -2.57
N ILE A 79 -7.24 9.08 -3.55
CA ILE A 79 -7.84 8.87 -4.88
C ILE A 79 -9.16 8.09 -4.76
N SER A 80 -9.17 6.99 -4.01
CA SER A 80 -10.37 6.17 -3.84
C SER A 80 -11.47 6.90 -3.05
N LEU A 81 -11.12 7.67 -2.02
CA LEU A 81 -12.07 8.49 -1.27
C LEU A 81 -12.74 9.55 -2.15
N PHE A 82 -11.94 10.35 -2.87
CA PHE A 82 -12.47 11.40 -3.75
C PHE A 82 -13.31 10.83 -4.88
N PHE A 83 -12.88 9.71 -5.47
CA PHE A 83 -13.67 8.97 -6.45
C PHE A 83 -15.04 8.58 -5.89
N MET A 84 -15.08 7.94 -4.71
CA MET A 84 -16.34 7.53 -4.09
C MET A 84 -17.25 8.72 -3.79
N VAL A 85 -16.71 9.81 -3.23
CA VAL A 85 -17.49 11.03 -2.93
C VAL A 85 -18.14 11.56 -4.21
N GLN A 86 -17.39 11.70 -5.31
CA GLN A 86 -17.95 12.17 -6.57
C GLN A 86 -18.95 11.19 -7.18
N TYR A 87 -18.64 9.90 -7.16
CA TYR A 87 -19.51 8.85 -7.69
C TYR A 87 -20.87 8.82 -6.99
N PHE A 88 -20.89 8.95 -5.66
CA PHE A 88 -22.13 8.89 -4.88
C PHE A 88 -22.93 10.21 -4.88
N ILE A 89 -22.28 11.37 -5.00
CA ILE A 89 -22.95 12.68 -4.98
C ILE A 89 -23.44 13.07 -6.38
N SER A 90 -22.56 13.03 -7.38
CA SER A 90 -22.83 13.66 -8.68
C SER A 90 -23.37 12.67 -9.70
N LYS A 91 -23.15 11.36 -9.52
CA LYS A 91 -23.34 10.27 -10.52
C LYS A 91 -22.57 10.47 -11.84
N ASP A 92 -22.21 11.70 -12.20
CA ASP A 92 -21.19 12.07 -13.18
C ASP A 92 -19.85 12.23 -12.46
N VAL A 93 -18.95 11.31 -12.72
CA VAL A 93 -17.53 11.42 -12.35
C VAL A 93 -16.84 12.11 -13.53
N GLU A 94 -15.98 13.11 -13.31
CA GLU A 94 -15.08 13.62 -14.36
C GLU A 94 -14.18 12.46 -14.82
N THR A 95 -14.61 11.75 -15.85
CA THR A 95 -14.18 10.36 -16.03
C THR A 95 -12.69 10.28 -16.37
N LYS A 96 -12.14 11.21 -17.16
CA LYS A 96 -10.78 11.13 -17.71
C LYS A 96 -9.65 11.07 -16.68
N VAL A 97 -9.80 11.73 -15.53
CA VAL A 97 -8.75 11.73 -14.49
C VAL A 97 -8.77 10.40 -13.74
N TYR A 98 -9.96 9.96 -13.30
CA TYR A 98 -10.11 8.70 -12.58
C TYR A 98 -9.90 7.48 -13.48
N GLU A 99 -10.25 7.55 -14.76
CA GLU A 99 -9.94 6.52 -15.75
C GLU A 99 -8.42 6.25 -15.82
N LYS A 100 -7.59 7.29 -15.69
CA LYS A 100 -6.13 7.13 -15.68
C LYS A 100 -5.61 6.64 -14.33
N LEU A 101 -6.08 7.24 -13.24
CA LEU A 101 -5.59 6.94 -11.88
C LEU A 101 -6.06 5.58 -11.36
N LEU A 102 -7.24 5.14 -11.79
CA LEU A 102 -7.88 3.88 -11.42
C LEU A 102 -8.01 2.97 -12.64
N MET A 103 -7.15 3.13 -13.65
CA MET A 103 -7.13 2.33 -14.87
C MET A 103 -7.21 0.82 -14.64
N PRO A 104 -6.50 0.22 -13.65
CA PRO A 104 -6.60 -1.22 -13.41
C PRO A 104 -7.99 -1.68 -12.93
N PHE A 105 -8.86 -0.73 -12.59
CA PHE A 105 -10.19 -0.95 -12.03
C PHE A 105 -11.29 -0.38 -12.94
N PHE A 106 -10.92 0.08 -14.14
CA PHE A 106 -11.82 0.62 -15.14
C PHE A 106 -11.89 -0.34 -16.33
N ASN A 107 -13.09 -0.86 -16.61
CA ASN A 107 -13.33 -1.76 -17.73
C ASN A 107 -14.54 -1.30 -18.55
N ASN A 108 -14.36 -1.23 -19.87
CA ASN A 108 -15.43 -1.07 -20.86
C ASN A 108 -16.50 -0.04 -20.43
N ALA A 109 -16.04 1.17 -20.08
CA ALA A 109 -16.86 2.31 -19.65
C ALA A 109 -17.44 2.24 -18.23
N SER A 110 -17.01 1.29 -17.39
CA SER A 110 -17.47 1.17 -16.00
C SER A 110 -16.33 0.95 -15.01
N PHE A 111 -16.46 1.54 -13.83
CA PHE A 111 -15.53 1.31 -12.73
C PHE A 111 -15.97 0.11 -11.89
N ASN A 112 -15.02 -0.72 -11.48
CA ASN A 112 -15.23 -1.79 -10.51
C ASN A 112 -15.33 -1.21 -9.09
N ILE A 113 -16.52 -0.70 -8.77
CA ILE A 113 -16.80 -0.02 -7.49
C ILE A 113 -16.45 -0.89 -6.26
N PRO A 114 -16.82 -2.19 -6.19
CA PRO A 114 -16.45 -3.03 -5.06
C PRO A 114 -14.94 -3.06 -4.77
N LEU A 115 -14.14 -3.10 -5.82
CA LEU A 115 -12.69 -3.18 -5.70
C LEU A 115 -12.06 -1.82 -5.34
N ILE A 116 -12.63 -0.71 -5.80
CA ILE A 116 -12.23 0.64 -5.36
C ILE A 116 -12.53 0.84 -3.87
N ILE A 117 -13.71 0.40 -3.41
CA ILE A 117 -14.06 0.38 -1.98
C ILE A 117 -13.06 -0.49 -1.19
N TRP A 118 -12.70 -1.66 -1.73
CA TRP A 118 -11.70 -2.53 -1.11
C TRP A 118 -10.35 -1.84 -0.93
N ILE A 119 -9.86 -1.13 -1.95
CA ILE A 119 -8.61 -0.37 -1.88
C ILE A 119 -8.69 0.73 -0.83
N PHE A 120 -9.81 1.46 -0.77
CA PHE A 120 -10.01 2.47 0.28
C PHE A 120 -9.93 1.86 1.68
N VAL A 121 -10.66 0.77 1.93
CA VAL A 121 -10.69 0.10 3.24
C VAL A 121 -9.31 -0.47 3.59
N LEU A 122 -8.63 -1.11 2.64
CA LEU A 122 -7.29 -1.67 2.84
C LEU A 122 -6.28 -0.58 3.18
N THR A 123 -6.25 0.50 2.39
CA THR A 123 -5.30 1.59 2.62
C THR A 123 -5.55 2.29 3.96
N LEU A 124 -6.82 2.51 4.33
CA LEU A 124 -7.18 3.04 5.64
C LEU A 124 -6.74 2.10 6.77
N PHE A 125 -6.99 0.80 6.63
CA PHE A 125 -6.56 -0.22 7.57
C PHE A 125 -5.03 -0.22 7.74
N LEU A 126 -4.26 -0.15 6.64
CA LEU A 126 -2.80 -0.10 6.70
C LEU A 126 -2.29 1.18 7.37
N GLN A 127 -2.92 2.34 7.15
CA GLN A 127 -2.58 3.58 7.87
C GLN A 127 -2.78 3.41 9.39
N ILE A 128 -3.93 2.85 9.80
CA ILE A 128 -4.22 2.58 11.22
C ILE A 128 -3.19 1.60 11.78
N LEU A 129 -2.89 0.52 11.07
CA LEU A 129 -1.91 -0.49 11.48
C LEU A 129 -0.54 0.15 11.69
N GLN A 130 -0.06 0.96 10.75
CA GLN A 130 1.19 1.68 10.86
C GLN A 130 1.21 2.63 12.06
N TYR A 131 0.10 3.33 12.31
CA TYR A 131 -0.02 4.20 13.48
C TYR A 131 0.10 3.39 14.78
N GLN A 132 -0.61 2.27 14.91
CA GLN A 132 -0.53 1.41 16.11
C GLN A 132 0.88 0.82 16.30
N LEU A 133 1.53 0.38 15.23
CA LEU A 133 2.87 -0.19 15.26
C LEU A 133 3.95 0.83 15.64
N ASN A 134 3.71 2.11 15.37
CA ASN A 134 4.64 3.20 15.70
C ASN A 134 4.26 3.94 16.99
N LYS A 135 3.20 3.54 17.70
CA LYS A 135 2.90 4.12 19.01
C LYS A 135 4.09 3.87 19.94
N PRO A 136 4.59 4.90 20.65
CA PRO A 136 5.53 4.66 21.72
C PRO A 136 4.87 3.72 22.71
N LYS A 137 5.52 2.59 23.01
CA LYS A 137 5.14 1.77 24.16
C LYS A 137 5.30 2.71 25.34
N GLY A 138 4.18 3.14 25.93
CA GLY A 138 4.19 4.11 27.00
C GLY A 138 5.28 3.72 27.98
N GLU A 139 6.23 4.63 28.21
CA GLU A 139 7.00 4.57 29.43
C GLU A 139 5.98 4.33 30.54
N THR A 140 6.13 3.22 31.26
CA THR A 140 5.65 3.13 32.62
C THR A 140 6.32 4.26 33.39
N TYR A 141 5.80 5.47 33.23
CA TYR A 141 6.04 6.56 34.15
C TYR A 141 5.49 6.05 35.47
N GLY A 142 6.41 5.78 36.39
CA GLY A 142 6.11 5.28 37.72
C GLY A 142 4.95 6.04 38.32
N ARG A 143 3.92 5.29 38.70
CA ARG A 143 3.09 5.66 39.83
C ARG A 143 3.75 5.13 41.09
#